data_AF-A0A374NI50-F1
#
_entry.id   AF-A0A374NI50-F1
#
_cell.length_a   1.000
_cell.length_b   1.000
_cell.length_c   1.000
_cell.angle_alpha   90.00
_cell.angle_beta   90.00
_cell.angle_gamma   90.00
#
_symmetry.space_group_name_H-M   'P 1'
#
loop_
_entity.id
_entity.type
_entity.pdbx_description
1 polymer ?
#
loop_
_entity_poly.entity_id
_entity_poly.type
_entity_poly.pdbx_seq_one_letter_code
_entity_poly.pdbx_strand_id
1 'polypeptide(L)'
;MASMLHLPIVVEGVEDESQEKFVQGLGYRYTQGFYYYKPLPIPKFEELLSDHRRIDTQGIVYKQVEPMHIREFIDSNFVSDSMLNNVLGPVVFFEVQSGKIKVTRVNEQYFQMIGAEHFKEDIQKEFLARIPAEERSQFNEMLENSFLNPVSGADGMLHLLRTETDKLTVYIKVFYMQEKEDWRQYYCSLMDMTKIL
;
A
#
# COMPACT_ATOMS: atom_id res chain seq x y z
N MET A 1 -3.58 14.24 14.59
CA MET A 1 -4.65 15.05 13.96
C MET A 1 -4.10 16.03 12.93
N ALA A 2 -3.20 16.97 13.26
CA ALA A 2 -2.66 17.91 12.27
C ALA A 2 -1.78 17.26 11.18
N SER A 3 -1.02 16.19 11.50
CA SER A 3 -0.20 15.45 10.52
C SER A 3 -1.04 14.77 9.43
N MET A 4 -2.27 14.39 9.79
CA MET A 4 -3.25 13.71 8.94
C MET A 4 -3.92 14.65 7.93
N LEU A 5 -3.91 15.96 8.19
CA LEU A 5 -4.44 17.00 7.30
C LEU A 5 -3.34 17.63 6.43
N HIS A 6 -2.13 17.05 6.43
CA HIS A 6 -0.91 17.65 5.87
C HIS A 6 -0.63 19.06 6.38
N LEU A 7 -1.22 19.48 7.51
CA LEU A 7 -0.98 20.81 8.02
C LEU A 7 0.45 20.88 8.56
N PRO A 8 1.19 21.96 8.26
CA PRO A 8 2.51 22.16 8.81
C PRO A 8 2.41 22.22 10.32
N ILE A 9 3.10 21.29 10.98
CA ILE A 9 3.20 21.25 12.43
C ILE A 9 4.50 21.91 12.83
N VAL A 10 4.38 22.89 13.72
CA VAL A 10 5.50 23.41 14.51
C VAL A 10 5.42 22.75 15.88
N VAL A 11 6.46 22.05 16.27
CA VAL A 11 6.58 21.48 17.62
C VAL A 11 7.29 22.48 18.50
N GLU A 12 6.57 23.05 19.46
CA GLU A 12 7.09 24.06 20.38
C GLU A 12 7.52 23.43 21.72
N GLY A 13 8.49 24.06 22.38
CA GLY A 13 8.94 23.67 23.72
C GLY A 13 10.02 22.60 23.75
N VAL A 14 10.80 22.42 22.67
CA VAL A 14 11.95 21.50 22.67
C VAL A 14 13.11 22.12 23.46
N GLU A 15 13.46 21.54 24.60
CA GLU A 15 14.46 22.08 25.53
C GLU A 15 15.83 21.38 25.43
N ASP A 16 15.88 20.13 24.96
CA ASP A 16 17.10 19.32 24.92
C ASP A 16 17.23 18.40 23.68
N GLU A 17 18.43 17.85 23.49
CA GLU A 17 18.77 17.00 22.33
C GLU A 17 17.95 15.70 22.28
N SER A 18 17.54 15.16 23.44
CA SER A 18 16.75 13.93 23.49
C SER A 18 15.34 14.16 22.96
N GLN A 19 14.73 15.28 23.33
CA GLN A 19 13.45 15.72 22.80
C GLN A 19 13.55 16.02 21.31
N GLU A 20 14.62 16.67 20.86
CA GLU A 20 14.84 16.92 19.43
C GLU A 20 14.93 15.62 18.62
N LYS A 21 15.74 14.65 19.07
CA LYS A 21 15.86 13.35 18.38
C LYS A 21 14.53 12.60 18.32
N PHE A 22 13.73 12.68 19.37
CA PHE A 22 12.38 12.12 19.39
C PHE A 22 11.48 12.79 18.35
N VAL A 23 11.46 14.12 18.30
CA VAL A 23 10.64 14.92 17.37
C VAL A 23 11.06 14.69 15.91
N GLN A 24 12.37 14.57 15.64
CA GLN A 24 12.86 14.18 14.31
C GLN A 24 12.47 12.74 13.94
N GLY A 25 12.49 11.82 14.91
CA GLY A 25 12.04 10.44 14.70
C GLY A 25 10.55 10.33 14.34
N LEU A 26 9.74 11.33 14.71
CA LEU A 26 8.34 11.47 14.32
C LEU A 26 8.13 12.17 12.97
N GLY A 27 9.21 12.56 12.27
CA GLY A 27 9.13 13.20 10.96
C GLY A 27 8.75 14.69 11.00
N TYR A 28 8.74 15.33 12.17
CA TYR A 28 8.47 16.76 12.27
C TYR A 28 9.68 17.59 11.82
N ARG A 29 9.42 18.58 10.97
CA ARG A 29 10.47 19.40 10.33
C ARG A 29 10.68 20.76 10.97
N TYR A 30 9.65 21.32 11.61
CA TYR A 30 9.71 22.63 12.24
C TYR A 30 9.59 22.48 13.74
N THR A 31 10.64 22.87 14.44
CA THR A 31 10.76 22.74 15.88
C THR A 31 11.20 24.07 16.47
N GLN A 32 10.67 24.40 17.64
CA GLN A 32 11.01 25.60 18.38
C GLN A 32 11.20 25.23 19.85
N GLY A 33 12.19 25.84 20.48
CA GLY A 33 12.37 25.75 21.92
C GLY A 33 13.78 26.16 22.33
N PHE A 34 14.06 26.07 23.63
CA PHE A 34 15.33 26.52 24.21
C PHE A 34 16.53 25.71 23.78
N TYR A 35 16.31 24.50 23.24
CA TYR A 35 17.36 23.72 22.59
C TYR A 35 18.03 24.51 21.44
N TYR A 36 17.23 25.26 20.68
CA TYR A 36 17.71 26.07 19.58
C TYR A 36 18.14 27.46 20.02
N TYR A 37 17.26 28.17 20.72
CA TYR A 37 17.51 29.55 21.11
C TYR A 37 16.57 30.00 22.23
N LYS A 38 17.08 30.80 23.17
CA LYS A 38 16.29 31.43 24.26
C LYS A 38 15.45 32.60 23.71
N PRO A 39 14.43 33.09 24.43
CA PRO A 39 13.58 34.17 23.93
C PRO A 39 14.42 35.38 23.50
N LEU A 40 14.29 35.78 22.23
CA LEU A 40 15.08 36.86 21.65
C LEU A 40 14.56 38.20 22.17
N PRO A 41 15.43 39.11 22.67
CA PRO A 41 15.01 40.44 23.09
C PRO A 41 14.44 41.26 21.92
N ILE A 42 13.39 42.04 22.19
CA ILE A 42 12.66 42.84 21.20
C ILE A 42 13.60 43.70 20.32
N PRO A 43 14.58 44.46 20.86
CA PRO A 43 15.41 45.33 20.02
C PRO A 43 16.27 44.55 19.00
N LYS A 44 16.73 43.35 19.38
CA LYS A 44 17.49 42.47 18.48
C LYS A 44 16.61 41.85 17.41
N PHE A 45 15.37 41.54 17.74
CA PHE A 45 14.40 41.04 16.78
C PHE A 45 14.08 42.10 15.71
N GLU A 46 13.85 43.34 16.12
CA GLU A 46 13.61 44.47 15.21
C GLU A 46 14.79 44.73 14.28
N GLU A 47 16.02 44.65 14.80
CA GLU A 47 17.24 44.76 13.99
C GLU A 47 17.30 43.67 12.90
N LEU A 48 16.99 42.41 13.24
CA LEU A 48 16.99 41.31 12.27
C LEU A 48 15.92 41.48 11.19
N LEU A 49 14.74 41.99 11.55
CA LEU A 49 13.66 42.26 10.59
C LEU A 49 13.94 43.45 9.66
N SER A 50 14.85 44.35 10.05
CA SER A 50 15.20 45.51 9.23
C SER A 50 15.91 45.13 7.93
N ASP A 51 16.62 43.99 7.89
CA ASP A 51 17.28 43.48 6.68
C ASP A 51 16.38 42.47 5.96
N HIS A 52 15.65 42.94 4.95
CA HIS A 52 14.72 42.10 4.18
C HIS A 52 15.39 40.91 3.48
N ARG A 53 16.71 40.95 3.27
CA ARG A 53 17.46 39.83 2.67
C ARG A 53 17.65 38.66 3.64
N ARG A 54 17.42 38.89 4.94
CA ARG A 54 17.50 37.88 6.00
C ARG A 54 16.14 37.28 6.36
N ILE A 55 15.08 37.73 5.69
CA ILE A 55 13.71 37.25 5.92
C ILE A 55 13.37 36.22 4.85
N ASP A 56 13.03 35.02 5.30
CA ASP A 56 12.40 34.03 4.43
C ASP A 56 10.91 34.33 4.30
N THR A 57 10.47 34.66 3.08
CA THR A 57 9.06 34.92 2.75
C THR A 57 8.37 33.73 2.10
N GLN A 58 9.09 32.62 1.86
CA GLN A 58 8.53 31.40 1.27
C GLN A 58 7.65 30.63 2.28
N GLY A 59 7.72 30.99 3.56
CA GLY A 59 6.92 30.40 4.63
C GLY A 59 7.31 28.95 4.91
N ILE A 60 6.39 28.20 5.53
CA ILE A 60 6.61 26.79 5.80
C ILE A 60 6.51 25.99 4.48
N VAL A 61 7.64 25.50 4.01
CA VAL A 61 7.74 24.68 2.79
C VAL A 61 7.22 23.27 3.06
N TYR A 62 6.20 22.87 2.29
CA TYR A 62 5.66 21.51 2.25
C TYR A 62 6.59 20.58 1.47
N LYS A 63 6.87 19.38 2.01
CA LYS A 63 7.31 18.25 1.20
C LYS A 63 6.04 17.57 0.69
N GLN A 64 5.66 17.81 -0.56
CA GLN A 64 4.34 17.44 -1.08
C GLN A 64 4.10 15.93 -1.29
N VAL A 65 5.12 15.08 -1.17
CA VAL A 65 4.95 13.63 -1.29
C VAL A 65 5.94 12.93 -0.37
N GLU A 66 5.48 12.52 0.81
CA GLU A 66 6.15 11.48 1.59
C GLU A 66 5.49 10.13 1.29
N PRO A 67 6.23 9.01 1.29
CA PRO A 67 5.65 7.69 1.11
C PRO A 67 4.57 7.46 2.17
N MET A 68 3.35 7.18 1.74
CA MET A 68 2.26 6.89 2.67
C MET A 68 2.54 5.56 3.38
N HIS A 69 2.81 5.59 4.68
CA HIS A 69 2.95 4.39 5.50
C HIS A 69 1.56 3.83 5.84
N ILE A 70 1.00 3.01 4.95
CA ILE A 70 -0.36 2.42 5.07
C ILE A 70 -0.61 1.77 6.43
N ARG A 71 0.43 1.19 7.06
CA ARG A 71 0.31 0.57 8.39
C ARG A 71 -0.15 1.54 9.48
N GLU A 72 0.27 2.80 9.43
CA GLU A 72 -0.15 3.85 10.38
C GLU A 72 -1.64 4.19 10.25
N PHE A 73 -2.21 4.06 9.04
CA PHE A 73 -3.63 4.28 8.80
C PHE A 73 -4.50 3.12 9.30
N ILE A 74 -4.00 1.88 9.21
CA ILE A 74 -4.70 0.69 9.69
C ILE A 74 -4.73 0.69 11.23
N ASP A 75 -3.59 0.97 11.86
CA ASP A 75 -3.44 0.91 13.32
C ASP A 75 -4.22 2.03 14.05
N SER A 76 -4.62 3.10 13.35
CA SER A 76 -5.32 4.26 13.93
C SER A 76 -6.84 4.15 13.99
N ASN A 77 -7.43 2.99 13.66
CA ASN A 77 -8.89 2.77 13.55
C ASN A 77 -9.61 3.74 12.60
N PHE A 78 -8.87 4.46 11.74
CA PHE A 78 -9.43 5.45 10.82
C PHE A 78 -10.05 4.79 9.59
N VAL A 79 -9.47 3.68 9.15
CA VAL A 79 -9.94 2.90 8.00
C VAL A 79 -10.75 1.72 8.50
N SER A 80 -12.01 1.62 8.07
CA SER A 80 -12.83 0.45 8.39
C SER A 80 -12.42 -0.76 7.55
N ASP A 81 -12.69 -1.97 8.04
CA ASP A 81 -12.49 -3.21 7.27
C ASP A 81 -13.22 -3.17 5.92
N SER A 82 -14.39 -2.53 5.85
CA SER A 82 -15.13 -2.34 4.59
C SER A 82 -14.37 -1.45 3.60
N MET A 83 -13.73 -0.37 4.06
CA MET A 83 -12.88 0.46 3.22
C MET A 83 -11.64 -0.30 2.74
N LEU A 84 -10.97 -1.05 3.62
CA LEU A 84 -9.82 -1.87 3.25
C LEU A 84 -10.19 -2.93 2.22
N ASN A 85 -11.31 -3.63 2.41
CA ASN A 85 -11.82 -4.60 1.44
C ASN A 85 -12.09 -3.94 0.08
N ASN A 86 -12.69 -2.74 0.06
CA ASN A 86 -12.94 -1.99 -1.17
C ASN A 86 -11.65 -1.56 -1.90
N VAL A 87 -10.59 -1.22 -1.16
CA VAL A 87 -9.29 -0.87 -1.75
C VAL A 87 -8.57 -2.11 -2.29
N LEU A 88 -8.62 -3.22 -1.57
CA LEU A 88 -7.94 -4.47 -1.96
C LEU A 88 -8.54 -5.11 -3.21
N GLY A 89 -9.83 -4.90 -3.47
CA GLY A 89 -10.51 -5.53 -4.60
C GLY A 89 -10.67 -7.05 -4.41
N PRO A 90 -11.04 -7.77 -5.47
CA PRO A 90 -10.92 -9.22 -5.56
C PRO A 90 -9.49 -9.72 -5.28
N VAL A 91 -9.35 -10.66 -4.35
CA VAL A 91 -8.05 -11.16 -3.90
C VAL A 91 -8.01 -12.68 -3.80
N VAL A 92 -6.90 -13.28 -4.24
CA VAL A 92 -6.60 -14.72 -4.09
C VAL A 92 -5.20 -14.91 -3.50
N PHE A 93 -5.09 -15.71 -2.44
CA PHE A 93 -3.83 -16.16 -1.84
C PHE A 93 -3.57 -17.61 -2.22
N PHE A 94 -2.33 -17.95 -2.56
CA PHE A 94 -1.96 -19.31 -2.92
C PHE A 94 -0.54 -19.67 -2.51
N GLU A 95 -0.33 -20.97 -2.39
CA GLU A 95 0.93 -21.64 -2.09
C GLU A 95 1.39 -22.38 -3.35
N VAL A 96 2.68 -22.26 -3.68
CA VAL A 96 3.30 -22.99 -4.77
C VAL A 96 4.35 -23.92 -4.22
N GLN A 97 4.20 -25.22 -4.47
CA GLN A 97 5.15 -26.26 -4.08
C GLN A 97 5.40 -27.18 -5.28
N SER A 98 6.65 -27.27 -5.74
CA SER A 98 7.05 -28.13 -6.87
C SER A 98 6.16 -27.95 -8.12
N GLY A 99 5.79 -26.70 -8.43
CA GLY A 99 4.92 -26.35 -9.56
C GLY A 99 3.42 -26.60 -9.34
N LYS A 100 3.02 -27.16 -8.18
CA LYS A 100 1.61 -27.30 -7.81
C LYS A 100 1.16 -26.04 -7.10
N ILE A 101 0.11 -25.42 -7.62
CA ILE A 101 -0.50 -24.23 -7.05
C ILE A 101 -1.71 -24.66 -6.19
N LYS A 102 -1.79 -24.11 -4.98
CA LYS A 102 -2.84 -24.40 -4.01
C LYS A 102 -3.39 -23.08 -3.47
N VAL A 103 -4.63 -22.76 -3.80
CA VAL A 103 -5.32 -21.61 -3.21
C VAL A 103 -5.55 -21.84 -1.71
N THR A 104 -5.11 -20.89 -0.89
CA THR A 104 -5.29 -20.94 0.57
C THR A 104 -6.45 -20.10 1.03
N ARG A 105 -6.69 -18.95 0.38
CA ARG A 105 -7.72 -18.00 0.77
C ARG A 105 -8.15 -17.14 -0.40
N VAL A 106 -9.42 -16.75 -0.41
CA VAL A 106 -9.97 -15.70 -1.27
C VAL A 106 -10.82 -14.76 -0.41
N ASN A 107 -11.06 -13.54 -0.87
CA ASN A 107 -12.00 -12.63 -0.20
C ASN A 107 -13.40 -12.67 -0.84
N GLU A 108 -14.37 -12.03 -0.20
CA GLU A 108 -15.76 -12.00 -0.66
C GLU A 108 -15.90 -11.34 -2.04
N GLN A 109 -15.12 -10.30 -2.31
CA GLN A 109 -15.16 -9.58 -3.59
C GLN A 109 -14.74 -10.44 -4.77
N TYR A 110 -13.84 -11.42 -4.57
CA TYR A 110 -13.52 -12.41 -5.59
C TYR A 110 -14.76 -13.21 -5.99
N PHE A 111 -15.55 -13.71 -5.02
CA PHE A 111 -16.79 -14.44 -5.30
C PHE A 111 -17.82 -13.60 -6.04
N GLN A 112 -17.97 -12.34 -5.62
CA GLN A 112 -18.85 -11.38 -6.29
C GLN A 112 -18.46 -11.15 -7.75
N MET A 113 -17.15 -11.01 -8.04
CA MET A 113 -16.63 -10.83 -9.41
C MET A 113 -16.92 -12.05 -10.30
N ILE A 114 -16.65 -13.25 -9.79
CA ILE A 114 -16.90 -14.49 -10.55
C ILE A 114 -18.39 -14.88 -10.57
N GLY A 115 -19.28 -14.14 -9.90
CA GLY A 115 -20.71 -14.42 -9.87
C GLY A 115 -21.05 -15.76 -9.20
N ALA A 116 -20.22 -16.23 -8.27
CA ALA A 116 -20.45 -17.47 -7.54
C ALA A 116 -21.16 -17.16 -6.22
N GLU A 117 -22.35 -17.74 -6.03
CA GLU A 117 -23.18 -17.47 -4.84
C GLU A 117 -22.71 -18.21 -3.58
N HIS A 118 -21.87 -19.25 -3.70
CA HIS A 118 -21.51 -20.12 -2.59
C HIS A 118 -20.04 -20.55 -2.61
N PHE A 119 -19.45 -20.59 -1.41
CA PHE A 119 -18.15 -21.21 -1.14
C PHE A 119 -18.27 -22.72 -1.41
N LYS A 120 -17.68 -23.23 -2.51
CA LYS A 120 -17.49 -24.68 -2.64
C LYS A 120 -16.35 -25.12 -1.73
N GLU A 121 -16.43 -26.34 -1.20
CA GLU A 121 -15.42 -26.90 -0.29
C GLU A 121 -14.00 -26.95 -0.90
N ASP A 122 -13.87 -26.90 -2.23
CA ASP A 122 -12.60 -27.03 -2.96
C ASP A 122 -12.31 -25.83 -3.88
N ILE A 123 -12.13 -24.65 -3.29
CA ILE A 123 -11.72 -23.40 -3.97
C ILE A 123 -10.41 -23.58 -4.76
N GLN A 124 -9.55 -24.51 -4.31
CA GLN A 124 -8.26 -24.82 -4.94
C GLN A 124 -8.43 -25.31 -6.37
N LYS A 125 -9.37 -26.22 -6.60
CA LYS A 125 -9.68 -26.68 -7.96
C LYS A 125 -10.37 -25.59 -8.78
N GLU A 126 -11.23 -24.79 -8.16
CA GLU A 126 -12.03 -23.80 -8.91
C GLU A 126 -11.18 -22.69 -9.54
N PHE A 127 -10.23 -22.09 -8.82
CA PHE A 127 -9.48 -20.94 -9.36
C PHE A 127 -8.65 -21.32 -10.60
N LEU A 128 -7.84 -22.39 -10.50
CA LEU A 128 -6.98 -22.84 -11.62
C LEU A 128 -7.78 -23.44 -12.77
N ALA A 129 -8.92 -24.06 -12.49
CA ALA A 129 -9.83 -24.54 -13.53
C ALA A 129 -10.47 -23.40 -14.32
N ARG A 130 -10.61 -22.22 -13.71
CA ARG A 130 -11.14 -21.02 -14.37
C ARG A 130 -10.12 -20.34 -15.28
N ILE A 131 -8.82 -20.61 -15.14
CA ILE A 131 -7.81 -20.13 -16.09
C ILE A 131 -7.78 -21.09 -17.30
N PRO A 132 -8.05 -20.60 -18.53
CA PRO A 132 -7.94 -21.41 -19.74
C PRO A 132 -6.57 -22.07 -19.86
N ALA A 133 -6.53 -23.31 -20.37
CA ALA A 133 -5.30 -24.11 -20.38
C ALA A 133 -4.17 -23.42 -21.17
N GLU A 134 -4.53 -22.71 -22.24
CA GLU A 134 -3.66 -21.90 -23.09
C GLU A 134 -3.00 -20.72 -22.37
N GLU A 135 -3.61 -20.20 -21.29
CA GLU A 135 -3.13 -19.02 -20.54
C GLU A 135 -2.41 -19.39 -19.24
N ARG A 136 -2.38 -20.68 -18.87
CA ARG A 136 -1.71 -21.15 -17.65
C ARG A 136 -0.20 -20.91 -17.67
N SER A 137 0.44 -20.99 -18.83
CA SER A 137 1.87 -20.68 -18.98
C SER A 137 2.16 -19.22 -18.64
N GLN A 138 1.32 -18.29 -19.13
CA GLN A 138 1.43 -16.87 -18.82
C GLN A 138 1.23 -16.62 -17.32
N PHE A 139 0.25 -17.27 -16.68
CA PHE A 139 0.08 -17.15 -15.23
C PHE A 139 1.31 -17.65 -14.47
N ASN A 140 1.88 -18.80 -14.85
CA ASN A 140 3.12 -19.32 -14.23
C ASN A 140 4.31 -18.37 -14.42
N GLU A 141 4.45 -17.76 -15.59
CA GLU A 141 5.47 -16.75 -15.85
C GLU A 141 5.29 -15.53 -14.92
N MET A 142 4.06 -15.10 -14.65
CA MET A 142 3.79 -14.05 -13.67
C MET A 142 4.20 -14.47 -12.25
N LEU A 143 4.04 -15.74 -11.87
CA LEU A 143 4.53 -16.24 -10.58
C LEU A 143 6.06 -16.19 -10.48
N GLU A 144 6.76 -16.60 -11.53
CA GLU A 144 8.22 -16.55 -11.59
C GLU A 144 8.73 -15.09 -11.58
N ASN A 145 8.12 -14.22 -12.40
CA ASN A 145 8.48 -12.81 -12.47
C ASN A 145 8.22 -12.07 -11.16
N SER A 146 7.12 -12.37 -10.46
CA SER A 146 6.83 -11.77 -9.15
C SER A 146 7.77 -12.26 -8.05
N PHE A 147 8.31 -13.48 -8.16
CA PHE A 147 9.35 -13.98 -7.27
C PHE A 147 10.69 -13.27 -7.50
N LEU A 148 11.05 -13.01 -8.76
CA LEU A 148 12.25 -12.24 -9.10
C LEU A 148 12.13 -10.76 -8.74
N ASN A 149 10.90 -10.22 -8.69
CA ASN A 149 10.63 -8.82 -8.39
C ASN A 149 9.63 -8.64 -7.21
N PRO A 150 10.02 -8.97 -5.96
CA PRO A 150 9.09 -8.99 -4.81
C PRO A 150 8.38 -7.65 -4.51
N VAL A 151 9.03 -6.52 -4.81
CA VAL A 151 8.50 -5.18 -4.49
C VAL A 151 7.43 -4.74 -5.49
N SER A 152 7.69 -4.88 -6.79
CA SER A 152 6.75 -4.46 -7.84
C SER A 152 5.71 -5.53 -8.15
N GLY A 153 6.04 -6.80 -7.87
CA GLY A 153 5.30 -7.95 -8.35
C GLY A 153 5.45 -8.15 -9.86
N ALA A 154 4.50 -8.88 -10.43
CA ALA A 154 4.29 -9.02 -11.88
C ALA A 154 2.81 -8.85 -12.19
N ASP A 155 2.48 -8.41 -13.40
CA ASP A 155 1.09 -8.19 -13.80
C ASP A 155 0.83 -8.56 -15.27
N GLY A 156 -0.44 -8.68 -15.61
CA GLY A 156 -0.87 -9.06 -16.94
C GLY A 156 -2.38 -9.21 -17.07
N MET A 157 -2.86 -9.24 -18.31
CA MET A 157 -4.25 -9.57 -18.62
C MET A 157 -4.40 -11.07 -18.77
N LEU A 158 -5.44 -11.63 -18.15
CA LEU A 158 -5.83 -13.03 -18.24
C LEU A 158 -7.35 -13.13 -18.40
N HIS A 159 -7.83 -14.25 -18.92
CA HIS A 159 -9.25 -14.57 -18.95
C HIS A 159 -9.59 -15.57 -17.84
N LEU A 160 -10.70 -15.32 -17.14
CA LEU A 160 -11.29 -16.26 -16.19
C LEU A 160 -12.63 -16.76 -16.71
N LEU A 161 -12.83 -18.07 -16.71
CA LEU A 161 -14.12 -18.69 -17.03
C LEU A 161 -15.09 -18.44 -15.87
N ARG A 162 -16.20 -17.73 -16.12
CA ARG A 162 -17.34 -17.68 -15.18
C ARG A 162 -18.16 -18.95 -15.32
N THR A 163 -18.43 -19.34 -16.56
CA THR A 163 -19.05 -20.62 -17.00
C THR A 163 -18.26 -21.18 -18.19
N GLU A 164 -18.68 -22.31 -18.76
CA GLU A 164 -18.06 -22.89 -19.97
C GLU A 164 -18.02 -21.91 -21.16
N THR A 165 -18.96 -20.96 -21.23
CA THR A 165 -19.12 -20.05 -22.37
C THR A 165 -18.91 -18.58 -22.02
N ASP A 166 -18.96 -18.21 -20.73
CA ASP A 166 -18.80 -16.83 -20.26
C ASP A 166 -17.38 -16.62 -19.73
N LYS A 167 -16.67 -15.64 -20.30
CA LYS A 167 -15.29 -15.28 -19.94
C LYS A 167 -15.24 -13.86 -19.39
N LEU A 168 -14.50 -13.69 -18.30
CA LEU A 168 -14.15 -12.40 -17.72
C LEU A 168 -12.73 -12.04 -18.13
N THR A 169 -12.55 -10.82 -18.65
CA THR A 169 -11.22 -10.28 -18.88
C THR A 169 -10.76 -9.61 -17.59
N VAL A 170 -9.68 -10.10 -16.99
CA VAL A 170 -9.17 -9.59 -15.72
C VAL A 170 -7.74 -9.09 -15.87
N TYR A 171 -7.48 -7.92 -15.29
CA TYR A 171 -6.11 -7.51 -15.00
C TYR A 171 -5.70 -8.15 -13.68
N ILE A 172 -4.62 -8.92 -13.69
CA ILE A 172 -4.09 -9.61 -12.53
C ILE A 172 -2.74 -9.01 -12.15
N LYS A 173 -2.55 -8.76 -10.86
CA LYS A 173 -1.25 -8.40 -10.28
C LYS A 173 -0.87 -9.38 -9.19
N VAL A 174 0.31 -9.99 -9.33
CA VAL A 174 0.87 -11.04 -8.49
C VAL A 174 2.01 -10.48 -7.65
N PHE A 175 2.00 -10.77 -6.35
CA PHE A 175 3.09 -10.44 -5.44
C PHE A 175 3.57 -11.68 -4.69
N TYR A 176 4.88 -11.83 -4.62
CA TYR A 176 5.53 -12.80 -3.74
C TYR A 176 5.55 -12.27 -2.30
N MET A 177 5.18 -13.11 -1.34
CA MET A 177 5.10 -12.73 0.07
C MET A 177 6.27 -13.29 0.88
N GLN A 178 6.41 -14.61 0.89
CA GLN A 178 7.44 -15.32 1.65
C GLN A 178 7.61 -16.75 1.15
N GLU A 179 8.73 -17.36 1.51
CA GLU A 179 9.04 -18.77 1.27
C GLU A 179 9.29 -19.42 2.64
N LYS A 180 8.69 -20.58 2.86
CA LYS A 180 8.92 -21.41 4.05
C LYS A 180 9.19 -22.83 3.58
N GLU A 181 10.35 -23.37 3.95
CA GLU A 181 10.77 -24.71 3.53
C GLU A 181 10.71 -24.86 1.99
N ASP A 182 9.74 -25.64 1.49
CA ASP A 182 9.55 -25.98 0.08
C ASP A 182 8.35 -25.29 -0.59
N TRP A 183 7.66 -24.39 0.11
CA TRP A 183 6.47 -23.73 -0.42
C TRP A 183 6.58 -22.21 -0.39
N ARG A 184 6.18 -21.60 -1.51
CA ARG A 184 6.17 -20.15 -1.73
C ARG A 184 4.77 -19.61 -1.63
N GLN A 185 4.59 -18.55 -0.85
CA GLN A 185 3.31 -17.87 -0.72
C GLN A 185 3.25 -16.64 -1.63
N TYR A 186 2.10 -16.49 -2.27
CA TYR A 186 1.80 -15.37 -3.15
C TYR A 186 0.40 -14.83 -2.86
N TYR A 187 0.20 -13.60 -3.26
CA TYR A 187 -1.07 -12.90 -3.27
C TYR A 187 -1.32 -12.32 -4.66
N CYS A 188 -2.54 -12.49 -5.17
CA CYS A 188 -3.01 -11.88 -6.39
C CYS A 188 -4.15 -10.90 -6.13
N SER A 189 -4.06 -9.71 -6.71
CA SER A 189 -5.18 -8.79 -6.90
C SER A 189 -5.75 -8.96 -8.30
N LEU A 190 -7.08 -8.94 -8.43
CA LEU A 190 -7.77 -9.05 -9.71
C LEU A 190 -8.70 -7.86 -9.91
N MET A 191 -8.74 -7.34 -11.13
CA MET A 191 -9.64 -6.27 -11.54
C MET A 191 -10.40 -6.69 -12.79
N ASP A 192 -11.73 -6.66 -12.74
CA ASP A 192 -12.58 -6.94 -13.89
C ASP A 192 -12.50 -5.79 -14.91
N MET A 193 -11.99 -6.11 -16.10
CA MET A 193 -11.80 -5.19 -17.21
C MET A 193 -12.85 -5.37 -18.32
N THR A 194 -13.81 -6.28 -18.13
CA THR A 194 -14.80 -6.67 -19.16
C THR A 194 -15.69 -5.52 -19.62
N LYS A 195 -15.88 -4.47 -18.78
CA LYS A 195 -16.69 -3.29 -19.11
C LYS A 195 -15.88 -2.09 -19.59
N ILE A 196 -14.55 -2.19 -19.59
CA ILE A 196 -13.64 -1.08 -19.89
C ILE A 196 -12.99 -1.26 -21.28
N LEU A 197 -12.94 -2.50 -21.79
CA LEU A 197 -12.48 -2.88 -23.12
C LEU A 197 -13.67 -3.11 -24.06
#